data_AF-A0A167NKK3-F1
#
_entry.id   AF-A0A167NKK3-F1
#
_cell.length_a   1.000
_cell.length_b   1.000
_cell.length_c   1.000
_cell.angle_alpha   90.00
_cell.angle_beta   90.00
_cell.angle_gamma   90.00
#
_symmetry.space_group_name_H-M   'P 1'
#
loop_
_entity.id
_entity.type
_entity.pdbx_description
1 polymer ?
#
loop_
_entity_poly.entity_id
_entity_poly.type
_entity_poly.pdbx_seq_one_letter_code
_entity_poly.pdbx_strand_id
1 'polypeptide(L)'
;MHNFLTLSSLGEQKWLESSKNILLGFHMNWVLFRYRKATGQTISVYPFEHGTGGLNVLKEKIAVNEIQFAMLLYERHLITLVYVPRHVSDTQKAQAAVHGHTLSQIPAAKGLLLTINQTNELSEPKLRLYIKRNSPSELMSPSSSISSVSLPRTPPLSPHLNATVKSHSFNNLQDFQKRPLSKRAVGNSHFSASLLNPKKEVGIMGRKDLKQVSSKVQTKPLSNSRMAPKPKTHQIQQKEKTKPQPEPEPIEIEPTPEVEEPVKQEESEIEKVAFSGELTVLTEDSRLWRRRYFEITNKRFLLFPEWQGTTPCSVFDLDRITQCTTDFEERLMPYSFEVCADNQVLQVYADNNEFAVKIMAALIKTSRNNSGLA
;
A
#
# COMPACT_ATOMS: atom_id res chain seq x y z
N MET A 1 -24.55 -8.89 20.90
CA MET A 1 -23.22 -9.08 20.28
C MET A 1 -23.03 -7.95 19.29
N HIS A 2 -22.18 -6.97 19.60
CA HIS A 2 -21.87 -5.92 18.64
C HIS A 2 -20.93 -6.52 17.60
N ASN A 3 -21.43 -6.70 16.37
CA ASN A 3 -20.59 -7.06 15.24
C ASN A 3 -19.63 -5.89 15.01
N PHE A 4 -18.39 -6.03 15.45
CA PHE A 4 -17.35 -5.09 15.10
C PHE A 4 -17.14 -5.18 13.59
N LEU A 5 -17.45 -4.09 12.91
CA LEU A 5 -17.31 -3.97 11.47
C LEU A 5 -15.81 -4.03 11.18
N THR A 6 -15.36 -5.11 10.55
CA THR A 6 -13.97 -5.28 10.16
C THR A 6 -13.72 -4.56 8.84
N LEU A 7 -12.54 -3.95 8.70
CA LEU A 7 -12.06 -3.50 7.41
C LEU A 7 -11.89 -4.73 6.51
N SER A 8 -12.34 -4.62 5.27
CA SER A 8 -12.04 -5.65 4.27
C SER A 8 -10.53 -5.71 4.03
N SER A 9 -9.98 -6.92 3.88
CA SER A 9 -8.57 -7.12 3.48
C SER A 9 -8.18 -6.31 2.23
N LEU A 10 -9.08 -6.23 1.25
CA LEU A 10 -8.87 -5.43 0.04
C LEU A 10 -8.68 -3.93 0.31
N GLY A 11 -9.40 -3.39 1.29
CA GLY A 11 -9.27 -1.99 1.70
C GLY A 11 -7.94 -1.72 2.39
N GLU A 12 -7.48 -2.64 3.24
CA GLU A 12 -6.16 -2.56 3.88
C GLU A 12 -5.03 -2.62 2.86
N GLN A 13 -5.15 -3.48 1.85
CA GLN A 13 -4.16 -3.59 0.77
C GLN A 13 -4.06 -2.30 -0.04
N LYS A 14 -5.20 -1.74 -0.49
CA LYS A 14 -5.21 -0.50 -1.28
C LYS A 14 -4.73 0.71 -0.46
N TRP A 15 -4.99 0.70 0.84
CA TRP A 15 -4.40 1.67 1.78
C TRP A 15 -2.88 1.52 1.83
N LEU A 16 -2.37 0.30 2.00
CA LEU A 16 -0.93 0.03 2.04
C LEU A 16 -0.23 0.46 0.74
N GLU A 17 -0.77 0.11 -0.41
CA GLU A 17 -0.26 0.48 -1.72
C GLU A 17 -0.17 2.01 -1.88
N SER A 18 -1.26 2.71 -1.54
CA SER A 18 -1.31 4.17 -1.60
C SER A 18 -0.30 4.82 -0.66
N SER A 19 -0.08 4.27 0.54
CA SER A 19 0.92 4.77 1.49
C SER A 19 2.34 4.67 0.92
N LYS A 20 2.67 3.56 0.26
CA LYS A 20 3.95 3.36 -0.41
C LYS A 20 4.13 4.35 -1.56
N ASN A 21 3.11 4.52 -2.39
CA ASN A 21 3.18 5.45 -3.53
C ASN A 21 3.44 6.90 -3.09
N ILE A 22 2.75 7.32 -2.03
CA ILE A 22 2.98 8.63 -1.42
C ILE A 22 4.41 8.75 -0.85
N LEU A 23 4.87 7.76 -0.07
CA LEU A 23 6.19 7.80 0.58
C LEU A 23 7.36 7.74 -0.41
N LEU A 24 7.20 7.00 -1.50
CA LEU A 24 8.18 6.92 -2.59
C LEU A 24 8.18 8.16 -3.49
N GLY A 25 7.24 9.10 -3.27
CA GLY A 25 7.14 10.33 -4.04
C GLY A 25 6.62 10.12 -5.47
N PHE A 26 5.90 9.03 -5.72
CA PHE A 26 5.34 8.75 -7.04
C PHE A 26 4.14 9.65 -7.34
N HIS A 27 4.39 10.82 -7.94
CA HIS A 27 3.40 11.70 -8.58
C HIS A 27 2.13 12.06 -7.77
N MET A 28 2.08 11.74 -6.47
CA MET A 28 0.96 12.05 -5.59
C MET A 28 1.49 12.33 -4.18
N ASN A 29 0.91 13.33 -3.52
CA ASN A 29 1.19 13.64 -2.13
C ASN A 29 -0.05 13.53 -1.23
N TRP A 30 -1.20 13.19 -1.82
CA TRP A 30 -2.41 12.84 -1.09
C TRP A 30 -3.26 11.81 -1.85
N VAL A 31 -4.04 11.04 -1.10
CA VAL A 31 -5.05 10.10 -1.62
C VAL A 31 -6.30 10.18 -0.73
N LEU A 32 -7.48 10.27 -1.34
CA LEU A 32 -8.79 10.24 -0.71
C LEU A 32 -9.45 8.88 -0.87
N PHE A 33 -10.06 8.43 0.22
CA PHE A 33 -10.80 7.19 0.29
C PHE A 33 -12.22 7.42 0.76
N ARG A 34 -13.12 6.61 0.22
CA ARG A 34 -14.54 6.63 0.58
C ARG A 34 -14.98 5.25 1.01
N TYR A 35 -16.02 5.22 1.83
CA TYR A 35 -16.75 3.99 2.07
C TYR A 35 -17.52 3.59 0.81
N ARG A 36 -17.28 2.38 0.33
CA ARG A 36 -18.16 1.74 -0.63
C ARG A 36 -19.09 0.83 0.17
N LYS A 37 -20.40 0.95 -0.06
CA LYS A 37 -21.35 -0.05 0.44
C LYS A 37 -21.02 -1.38 -0.26
N ALA A 38 -20.28 -2.25 0.42
CA ALA A 38 -20.16 -3.63 -0.04
C ALA A 38 -21.46 -4.37 0.25
N THR A 39 -21.74 -5.41 -0.53
CA THR A 39 -22.82 -6.36 -0.24
C THR A 39 -22.57 -7.04 1.11
N GLY A 40 -23.30 -6.66 2.15
CA GLY A 40 -23.22 -7.28 3.49
C GLY A 40 -22.94 -6.29 4.63
N GLN A 41 -22.27 -6.77 5.69
CA GLN A 41 -21.85 -5.95 6.85
C GLN A 41 -20.41 -5.44 6.72
N THR A 42 -19.64 -5.83 5.72
CA THR A 42 -18.25 -5.38 5.61
C THR A 42 -18.20 -3.99 5.01
N ILE A 43 -17.52 -3.06 5.67
CA ILE A 43 -17.27 -1.75 5.09
C ILE A 43 -15.86 -1.76 4.49
N SER A 44 -15.80 -1.49 3.19
CA SER A 44 -14.55 -1.39 2.46
C SER A 44 -14.23 0.06 2.11
N VAL A 45 -12.99 0.42 2.37
CA VAL A 45 -12.42 1.75 2.09
C VAL A 45 -11.67 1.62 0.78
N TYR A 46 -12.03 2.43 -0.23
CA TYR A 46 -11.38 2.40 -1.53
C TYR A 46 -10.83 3.76 -1.91
N PRO A 47 -9.66 3.80 -2.57
CA PRO A 47 -9.15 5.02 -3.15
C PRO A 47 -10.14 5.48 -4.23
N PHE A 48 -10.54 6.74 -4.15
CA PHE A 48 -11.45 7.35 -5.11
C PHE A 48 -10.78 8.50 -5.86
N GLU A 49 -9.94 9.27 -5.18
CA GLU A 49 -9.25 10.40 -5.77
C GLU A 49 -7.84 10.51 -5.21
N HIS A 50 -6.90 11.01 -6.00
CA HIS A 50 -5.50 11.19 -5.63
C HIS A 50 -4.91 12.31 -6.47
N GLY A 51 -3.83 12.92 -6.01
CA GLY A 51 -3.17 13.94 -6.81
C GLY A 51 -1.99 14.60 -6.13
N THR A 52 -1.56 15.69 -6.76
CA THR A 52 -0.53 16.62 -6.28
C THR A 52 -1.17 17.90 -5.75
N GLY A 53 -0.36 18.85 -5.29
CA GLY A 53 -0.83 20.13 -4.74
C GLY A 53 -1.13 20.11 -3.24
N GLY A 54 -0.94 18.97 -2.58
CA GLY A 54 -0.87 18.87 -1.12
C GLY A 54 -2.17 19.24 -0.41
N LEU A 55 -2.05 19.96 0.70
CA LEU A 55 -3.15 20.25 1.62
C LEU A 55 -4.29 21.04 0.98
N ASN A 56 -3.95 22.05 0.16
CA ASN A 56 -4.94 22.97 -0.41
C ASN A 56 -5.84 22.27 -1.42
N VAL A 57 -5.25 21.50 -2.34
CA VAL A 57 -6.02 20.71 -3.31
C VAL A 57 -6.83 19.62 -2.60
N LEU A 58 -6.23 18.90 -1.64
CA LEU A 58 -6.95 17.90 -0.86
C LEU A 58 -8.20 18.49 -0.19
N LYS A 59 -8.09 19.68 0.41
CA LYS A 59 -9.20 20.36 1.09
C LYS A 59 -10.37 20.67 0.17
N GLU A 60 -10.11 21.04 -1.08
CA GLU A 60 -11.14 21.32 -2.09
C GLU A 60 -11.87 20.05 -2.55
N LYS A 61 -11.20 18.90 -2.48
CA LYS A 61 -11.75 17.60 -2.89
C LYS A 61 -12.55 16.88 -1.81
N ILE A 62 -12.43 17.30 -0.55
CA ILE A 62 -13.20 16.71 0.56
C ILE A 62 -14.69 17.02 0.39
N ALA A 63 -15.50 15.97 0.26
CA ALA A 63 -16.94 16.11 0.10
C ALA A 63 -17.61 16.36 1.45
N VAL A 64 -18.31 17.48 1.59
CA VAL A 64 -18.86 17.94 2.88
C VAL A 64 -19.89 16.97 3.48
N ASN A 65 -20.53 16.14 2.65
CA ASN A 65 -21.72 15.37 3.02
C ASN A 65 -21.45 13.91 3.44
N GLU A 66 -20.21 13.44 3.36
CA GLU A 66 -19.87 12.03 3.59
C GLU A 66 -18.63 11.86 4.48
N ILE A 67 -18.54 10.72 5.17
CA ILE A 67 -17.31 10.33 5.89
C ILE A 67 -16.26 9.96 4.85
N GLN A 68 -15.08 10.55 4.96
CA GLN A 68 -13.95 10.28 4.09
C GLN A 68 -12.69 10.05 4.92
N PHE A 69 -11.78 9.26 4.37
CA PHE A 69 -10.43 9.09 4.89
C PHE A 69 -9.46 9.66 3.88
N ALA A 70 -8.37 10.26 4.33
CA ALA A 70 -7.30 10.67 3.44
C ALA A 70 -5.95 10.25 4.00
N MET A 71 -5.00 10.04 3.10
CA MET A 71 -3.58 10.08 3.43
C MET A 71 -2.98 11.32 2.81
N LEU A 72 -2.13 12.01 3.56
CA LEU A 72 -1.44 13.20 3.14
C LEU A 72 0.02 13.12 3.61
N LEU A 73 0.95 13.36 2.70
CA LEU A 73 2.35 13.62 3.05
C LEU A 73 2.57 15.12 3.20
N TYR A 74 2.86 15.56 4.41
CA TYR A 74 3.11 16.96 4.73
C TYR A 74 4.35 17.07 5.60
N GLU A 75 5.34 17.86 5.16
CA GLU A 75 6.62 18.05 5.87
C GLU A 75 7.30 16.73 6.27
N ARG A 76 7.27 15.72 5.38
CA ARG A 76 7.80 14.36 5.60
C ARG A 76 7.05 13.51 6.62
N HIS A 77 5.91 13.99 7.13
CA HIS A 77 5.03 13.21 7.97
C HIS A 77 3.86 12.68 7.14
N LEU A 78 3.64 11.36 7.22
CA LEU A 78 2.43 10.74 6.70
C LEU A 78 1.31 10.97 7.72
N ILE A 79 0.21 11.57 7.26
CA ILE A 79 -0.93 11.94 8.08
C ILE A 79 -2.16 11.21 7.55
N THR A 80 -2.76 10.40 8.42
CA THR A 80 -4.07 9.79 8.21
C THR A 80 -5.13 10.76 8.68
N LEU A 81 -5.89 11.31 7.75
CA LEU A 81 -7.00 12.22 8.01
C LEU A 81 -8.31 11.44 8.06
N VAL A 82 -9.13 11.68 9.08
CA VAL A 82 -10.50 11.18 9.20
C VAL A 82 -11.45 12.37 9.18
N TYR A 83 -12.15 12.57 8.07
CA TYR A 83 -13.15 13.61 7.93
C TYR A 83 -14.54 13.07 8.29
N VAL A 84 -15.14 13.64 9.33
CA VAL A 84 -16.44 13.20 9.87
C VAL A 84 -17.39 14.40 9.94
N PRO A 85 -18.29 14.56 8.96
CA PRO A 85 -19.25 15.66 8.97
C PRO A 85 -20.15 15.69 10.21
N ARG A 86 -20.60 16.90 10.59
CA ARG A 86 -21.41 17.09 11.80
C ARG A 86 -22.78 16.40 11.76
N HIS A 87 -23.40 16.28 10.58
CA HIS A 87 -24.74 15.70 10.38
C HIS A 87 -24.76 14.17 10.38
N VAL A 88 -23.60 13.52 10.46
CA VAL A 88 -23.48 12.06 10.50
C VAL A 88 -23.93 11.53 11.87
N SER A 89 -24.54 10.35 11.91
CA SER A 89 -25.01 9.75 13.18
C SER A 89 -23.84 9.37 14.10
N ASP A 90 -24.02 9.42 15.41
CA ASP A 90 -22.93 9.14 16.36
C ASP A 90 -22.38 7.71 16.23
N THR A 91 -23.22 6.76 15.84
CA THR A 91 -22.78 5.39 15.50
C THR A 91 -21.79 5.40 14.33
N GLN A 92 -22.08 6.16 13.28
CA GLN A 92 -21.18 6.31 12.14
C GLN A 92 -19.90 7.06 12.51
N LYS A 93 -19.97 8.08 13.39
CA LYS A 93 -18.79 8.79 13.91
C LYS A 93 -17.87 7.86 14.68
N ALA A 94 -18.42 7.07 15.60
CA ALA A 94 -17.67 6.09 16.38
C ALA A 94 -17.02 5.05 15.46
N GLN A 95 -17.76 4.57 14.47
CA GLN A 95 -17.22 3.65 13.48
C GLN A 95 -16.08 4.24 12.66
N ALA A 96 -16.22 5.48 12.18
CA ALA A 96 -15.17 6.17 11.45
C ALA A 96 -13.90 6.35 12.30
N ALA A 97 -14.04 6.66 13.58
CA ALA A 97 -12.92 6.76 14.51
C ALA A 97 -12.19 5.42 14.69
N VAL A 98 -12.94 4.32 14.87
CA VAL A 98 -12.37 2.97 14.99
C VAL A 98 -11.60 2.59 13.72
N HIS A 99 -12.22 2.77 12.55
CA HIS A 99 -11.57 2.45 11.28
C HIS A 99 -10.35 3.34 11.01
N GLY A 100 -10.45 4.64 11.27
CA GLY A 100 -9.33 5.57 11.12
C GLY A 100 -8.15 5.19 12.02
N HIS A 101 -8.43 4.77 13.26
CA HIS A 101 -7.41 4.24 14.15
C HIS A 101 -6.78 2.97 13.56
N THR A 102 -7.57 1.98 13.14
CA THR A 102 -7.04 0.75 12.52
C THR A 102 -6.15 1.06 11.31
N LEU A 103 -6.60 1.92 10.40
CA LEU A 103 -5.86 2.34 9.21
C LEU A 103 -4.52 3.03 9.57
N SER A 104 -4.50 3.84 10.62
CA SER A 104 -3.27 4.51 11.10
C SER A 104 -2.24 3.59 11.75
N GLN A 105 -2.66 2.38 12.18
CA GLN A 105 -1.79 1.40 12.83
C GLN A 105 -1.15 0.41 11.83
N ILE A 106 -1.53 0.45 10.55
CA ILE A 106 -0.94 -0.40 9.53
C ILE A 106 0.57 -0.06 9.42
N PRO A 107 1.51 -1.01 9.63
CA PRO A 107 2.92 -0.69 9.86
C PRO A 107 3.59 0.19 8.80
N ALA A 108 3.29 0.00 7.51
CA ALA A 108 3.89 0.83 6.45
C ALA A 108 3.15 2.16 6.21
N ALA A 109 1.95 2.31 6.77
CA ALA A 109 1.18 3.55 6.77
C ALA A 109 1.17 4.23 8.16
N LYS A 110 2.08 3.81 9.06
CA LYS A 110 2.15 4.31 10.43
C LYS A 110 2.48 5.79 10.37
N GLY A 111 1.52 6.60 10.80
CA GLY A 111 1.57 8.05 10.69
C GLY A 111 0.81 8.74 11.81
N LEU A 112 0.61 10.04 11.66
CA LEU A 112 -0.20 10.82 12.60
C LEU A 112 -1.68 10.70 12.24
N LEU A 113 -2.56 10.55 13.24
CA LEU A 113 -4.01 10.41 13.04
C LEU A 113 -4.74 11.71 13.38
N LEU A 114 -5.20 12.44 12.37
CA LEU A 114 -5.94 13.67 12.53
C LEU A 114 -7.43 13.47 12.21
N THR A 115 -8.31 13.75 13.17
CA THR A 115 -9.76 13.74 12.97
C THR A 115 -10.28 15.18 12.89
N ILE A 116 -11.06 15.49 11.86
CA ILE A 116 -11.67 16.81 11.65
C ILE A 116 -13.16 16.69 11.33
N ASN A 117 -13.92 17.73 11.65
CA ASN A 117 -15.36 17.78 11.36
C ASN A 117 -15.76 18.87 10.35
N GLN A 118 -14.81 19.76 10.02
CA GLN A 118 -14.97 20.81 9.02
C GLN A 118 -13.66 21.00 8.25
N THR A 119 -13.75 21.31 6.96
CA THR A 119 -12.57 21.52 6.10
C THR A 119 -11.78 22.78 6.46
N ASN A 120 -12.39 23.77 7.12
CA ASN A 120 -11.71 24.96 7.64
C ASN A 120 -10.75 24.66 8.82
N GLU A 121 -10.91 23.52 9.50
CA GLU A 121 -9.98 23.04 10.53
C GLU A 121 -8.64 22.62 9.90
N LEU A 122 -8.68 22.22 8.63
CA LEU A 122 -7.53 21.87 7.82
C LEU A 122 -6.87 23.16 7.29
N SER A 123 -5.87 23.64 8.03
CA SER A 123 -5.02 24.79 7.67
C SER A 123 -3.57 24.46 7.98
N GLU A 124 -2.63 24.96 7.17
CA GLU A 124 -1.20 24.69 7.35
C GLU A 124 -0.68 25.03 8.76
N PRO A 125 -1.04 26.19 9.38
CA PRO A 125 -0.55 26.50 10.72
C PRO A 125 -1.02 25.51 11.77
N LYS A 126 -2.29 25.07 11.69
CA LYS A 126 -2.85 24.06 12.61
C LYS A 126 -2.19 22.70 12.39
N LEU A 127 -1.93 22.33 11.13
CA LEU A 127 -1.29 21.07 10.80
C LEU A 127 0.16 21.03 11.31
N ARG A 128 0.92 22.10 11.13
CA ARG A 128 2.28 22.25 11.69
C ARG A 128 2.30 22.12 13.21
N LEU A 129 1.39 22.81 13.90
CA LEU A 129 1.26 22.71 15.36
C LEU A 129 0.89 21.29 15.80
N TYR A 130 0.00 20.64 15.06
CA TYR A 130 -0.42 19.27 15.31
C TYR A 130 0.73 18.28 15.13
N ILE A 131 1.50 18.41 14.04
CA ILE A 131 2.71 17.61 13.80
C ILE A 131 3.70 17.82 14.93
N LYS A 132 4.05 19.07 15.26
CA LYS A 132 5.00 19.38 16.33
C LYS A 132 4.59 18.79 17.68
N ARG A 133 3.29 18.68 17.95
CA ARG A 133 2.75 18.14 19.22
C ARG A 133 2.74 16.60 19.26
N ASN A 134 2.51 15.95 18.12
CA ASN A 134 2.27 14.50 18.06
C ASN A 134 3.40 13.72 17.38
N SER A 135 4.32 14.41 16.71
CA SER A 135 5.56 13.79 16.27
C SER A 135 6.23 13.23 17.52
N PRO A 136 6.52 11.91 17.58
CA PRO A 136 7.38 11.41 18.63
C PRO A 136 8.65 12.21 18.47
N SER A 137 8.93 13.11 19.42
CA SER A 137 10.21 13.79 19.47
C SER A 137 11.22 12.65 19.52
N GLU A 138 11.83 12.33 18.37
CA GLU A 138 12.98 11.46 18.32
C GLU A 138 13.88 12.00 19.40
N LEU A 139 14.04 11.18 20.44
CA LEU A 139 14.63 11.49 21.71
C LEU A 139 15.65 12.58 21.49
N MET A 140 15.36 13.78 22.04
CA MET A 140 16.35 14.83 22.13
C MET A 140 17.61 14.14 22.62
N SER A 141 18.55 13.92 21.70
CA SER A 141 19.91 13.63 22.07
C SER A 141 20.23 14.82 22.95
N PRO A 142 20.50 14.62 24.26
CA PRO A 142 20.76 15.72 25.15
C PRO A 142 21.90 16.48 24.50
N SER A 143 21.61 17.63 23.90
CA SER A 143 22.63 18.50 23.38
C SER A 143 23.41 18.89 24.60
N SER A 144 24.59 18.30 24.74
CA SER A 144 25.60 18.63 25.72
C SER A 144 26.01 20.08 25.48
N SER A 145 25.17 21.03 25.90
CA SER A 145 25.61 22.38 26.19
C SER A 145 26.47 22.27 27.44
N ILE A 146 27.73 21.89 27.19
CA ILE A 146 28.88 22.15 28.06
C ILE A 146 28.77 23.63 28.42
N SER A 147 28.25 23.87 29.62
CA SER A 147 28.25 25.16 30.25
C SER A 147 29.70 25.39 30.67
N SER A 148 30.46 26.10 29.84
CA SER A 148 31.77 26.60 30.25
C SER A 148 31.58 27.59 31.39
N VAL A 149 32.12 27.18 32.52
CA VAL A 149 32.27 27.86 33.80
C VAL A 149 32.92 29.24 33.63
N SER A 150 32.32 30.26 34.24
CA SER A 150 33.06 31.39 34.82
C SER A 150 32.28 32.02 36.00
N LEU A 151 32.75 31.76 37.22
CA LEU A 151 32.49 32.49 38.47
C LEU A 151 33.55 33.63 38.61
N PRO A 152 33.58 34.47 39.67
CA PRO A 152 32.50 35.19 40.40
C PRO A 152 32.84 36.70 40.58
N ARG A 153 31.85 37.56 40.89
CA ARG A 153 32.10 38.80 41.68
C ARG A 153 30.81 39.38 42.28
N THR A 154 30.90 39.71 43.57
CA THR A 154 29.88 40.26 44.48
C THR A 154 29.92 41.83 44.48
N PRO A 155 29.23 42.56 45.39
CA PRO A 155 28.07 43.45 45.15
C PRO A 155 28.39 44.96 45.39
N PRO A 156 27.42 45.91 45.30
CA PRO A 156 26.76 46.41 46.53
C PRO A 156 25.31 46.98 46.45
N LEU A 157 24.60 46.82 47.58
CA LEU A 157 23.66 47.70 48.33
C LEU A 157 22.50 48.53 47.67
N SER A 158 21.25 48.09 47.97
CA SER A 158 20.10 48.76 48.68
C SER A 158 19.46 50.11 48.20
N PRO A 159 18.24 50.53 48.64
CA PRO A 159 17.03 49.84 49.20
C PRO A 159 15.62 50.35 48.71
N HIS A 160 14.54 49.69 49.22
CA HIS A 160 13.13 50.19 49.45
C HIS A 160 12.17 50.35 48.24
N LEU A 161 10.86 50.01 48.21
CA LEU A 161 9.79 49.66 49.18
C LEU A 161 8.66 48.81 48.51
N ASN A 162 8.17 47.83 49.26
CA ASN A 162 6.78 47.34 49.46
C ASN A 162 5.70 47.47 48.35
N ALA A 163 5.14 46.32 47.96
CA ALA A 163 3.68 46.14 47.92
C ALA A 163 3.27 44.66 47.98
N THR A 164 2.63 44.33 49.09
CA THR A 164 1.89 43.12 49.47
C THR A 164 0.93 42.60 48.39
N VAL A 165 1.05 41.33 47.96
CA VAL A 165 -0.10 40.52 47.50
C VAL A 165 0.06 39.07 47.95
N LYS A 166 -1.07 38.54 48.41
CA LYS A 166 -1.30 37.36 49.25
C LYS A 166 -0.84 36.04 48.61
N SER A 167 -0.15 35.25 49.43
CA SER A 167 0.05 33.81 49.28
C SER A 167 -1.24 33.03 49.58
N HIS A 168 -1.70 32.20 48.64
CA HIS A 168 -2.48 31.02 48.97
C HIS A 168 -1.63 29.79 48.68
N SER A 169 -1.22 29.15 49.77
CA SER A 169 -0.67 27.81 49.82
C SER A 169 -1.83 26.81 49.94
N PHE A 170 -1.85 25.79 49.08
CA PHE A 170 -2.49 24.51 49.38
C PHE A 170 -1.57 23.40 48.90
N ASN A 171 -1.09 22.63 49.88
CA ASN A 171 -0.42 21.36 49.70
C ASN A 171 -1.40 20.27 49.26
N ASN A 172 -0.85 19.26 48.58
CA ASN A 172 -1.17 17.83 48.71
C ASN A 172 -2.58 17.33 48.33
N LEU A 173 -2.65 16.36 47.41
CA LEU A 173 -2.71 14.93 47.78
C LEU A 173 -2.67 14.06 46.51
N GLN A 174 -1.73 13.12 46.48
CA GLN A 174 -1.91 11.84 45.78
C GLN A 174 -3.09 11.12 46.45
N ASP A 175 -4.03 10.59 45.67
CA ASP A 175 -4.80 9.35 45.95
C ASP A 175 -6.05 9.33 45.09
N PHE A 176 -6.17 8.35 44.18
CA PHE A 176 -7.42 7.61 43.94
C PHE A 176 -7.12 6.37 43.09
N GLN A 177 -6.53 5.36 43.74
CA GLN A 177 -6.80 3.98 43.41
C GLN A 177 -8.15 3.57 44.03
N LYS A 178 -8.91 2.78 43.26
CA LYS A 178 -9.98 1.85 43.71
C LYS A 178 -11.26 2.48 44.28
N ARG A 179 -12.34 2.39 43.49
CA ARG A 179 -13.66 2.09 44.05
C ARG A 179 -14.33 0.92 43.32
N PRO A 180 -15.01 0.03 44.06
CA PRO A 180 -15.57 -1.21 43.57
C PRO A 180 -16.92 -1.01 42.88
N LEU A 181 -17.20 -1.92 41.94
CA LEU A 181 -18.49 -2.12 41.29
C LEU A 181 -19.56 -2.42 42.34
N SER A 182 -20.47 -1.46 42.55
CA SER A 182 -21.72 -1.67 43.27
C SER A 182 -22.74 -2.31 42.32
N LYS A 183 -23.13 -3.54 42.64
CA LYS A 183 -24.32 -4.19 42.11
C LYS A 183 -25.55 -3.41 42.58
N ARG A 184 -26.35 -2.89 41.65
CA ARG A 184 -27.74 -2.51 41.95
C ARG A 184 -28.67 -3.09 40.90
N ALA A 185 -29.41 -4.09 41.35
CA ALA A 185 -30.58 -4.64 40.67
C ALA A 185 -31.81 -3.76 40.95
N VAL A 186 -32.82 -4.01 40.12
CA VAL A 186 -34.25 -3.67 40.26
C VAL A 186 -34.64 -2.25 39.80
N GLY A 187 -35.56 -2.22 38.82
CA GLY A 187 -36.31 -1.02 38.48
C GLY A 187 -37.06 -1.11 37.16
N ASN A 188 -38.08 -1.98 37.09
CA ASN A 188 -39.15 -1.93 36.10
C ASN A 188 -39.67 -0.49 35.95
N SER A 189 -39.72 0.03 34.73
CA SER A 189 -40.64 1.12 34.38
C SER A 189 -41.27 0.85 33.02
N HIS A 190 -42.58 0.55 33.09
CA HIS A 190 -43.52 0.74 32.02
C HIS A 190 -43.48 2.21 31.58
N PHE A 191 -43.33 2.49 30.28
CA PHE A 191 -43.78 3.74 29.72
C PHE A 191 -44.47 3.52 28.37
N SER A 192 -45.78 3.76 28.46
CA SER A 192 -46.79 4.13 27.46
C SER A 192 -46.34 4.39 26.02
N ALA A 193 -46.91 3.57 25.12
CA ALA A 193 -47.17 3.96 23.74
C ALA A 193 -48.31 4.99 23.72
N SER A 194 -48.01 6.22 23.29
CA SER A 194 -49.01 7.22 22.93
C SER A 194 -49.02 7.37 21.41
N LEU A 195 -50.14 6.91 20.84
CA LEU A 195 -50.56 7.08 19.46
C LEU A 195 -50.83 8.57 19.19
N LEU A 196 -50.19 9.14 18.18
CA LEU A 196 -50.62 10.38 17.55
C LEU A 196 -51.28 10.07 16.21
N ASN A 197 -52.57 10.41 16.14
CA ASN A 197 -53.37 10.56 14.93
C ASN A 197 -52.72 11.60 13.99
N PRO A 198 -52.99 11.46 12.68
CA PRO A 198 -53.69 12.57 12.03
C PRO A 198 -54.95 12.10 11.26
N LYS A 199 -56.06 12.80 11.51
CA LYS A 199 -57.30 12.75 10.72
C LYS A 199 -57.20 13.76 9.57
N LYS A 200 -57.53 13.28 8.36
CA LYS A 200 -58.41 13.83 7.26
C LYS A 200 -58.33 15.34 6.96
N GLU A 201 -58.37 15.84 5.72
CA GLU A 201 -59.15 15.53 4.50
C GLU A 201 -58.28 15.89 3.26
N VAL A 202 -58.43 15.43 2.00
CA VAL A 202 -59.53 15.39 1.02
C VAL A 202 -59.02 14.44 -0.09
N GLY A 203 -59.66 13.32 -0.44
CA GLY A 203 -60.65 13.24 -1.52
C GLY A 203 -60.17 12.32 -2.67
N ILE A 204 -61.14 11.68 -3.34
CA ILE A 204 -61.06 10.94 -4.62
C ILE A 204 -60.81 9.41 -4.56
N MET A 205 -61.96 8.71 -4.58
CA MET A 205 -62.31 7.47 -5.28
C MET A 205 -61.23 6.63 -5.98
N GLY A 206 -61.20 5.32 -5.69
CA GLY A 206 -60.58 4.32 -6.56
C GLY A 206 -60.46 2.91 -5.95
N ARG A 207 -61.58 2.17 -5.89
CA ARG A 207 -61.65 0.73 -5.58
C ARG A 207 -60.88 -0.09 -6.64
N LYS A 208 -60.00 -1.02 -6.23
CA LYS A 208 -60.13 -2.49 -6.42
C LYS A 208 -58.82 -3.27 -6.20
N ASP A 209 -59.01 -4.39 -5.50
CA ASP A 209 -58.34 -5.70 -5.60
C ASP A 209 -57.00 -5.96 -4.90
N LEU A 210 -57.18 -6.38 -3.64
CA LEU A 210 -56.33 -7.28 -2.86
C LEU A 210 -56.40 -8.71 -3.44
N LYS A 211 -55.25 -9.37 -3.66
CA LYS A 211 -55.13 -10.82 -3.52
C LYS A 211 -53.88 -11.19 -2.72
N GLN A 212 -54.14 -11.61 -1.48
CA GLN A 212 -53.29 -12.45 -0.67
C GLN A 212 -53.16 -13.84 -1.32
N VAL A 213 -51.95 -14.41 -1.35
CA VAL A 213 -51.77 -15.87 -1.18
C VAL A 213 -50.52 -16.12 -0.33
N SER A 214 -50.76 -16.87 0.73
CA SER A 214 -49.82 -17.45 1.69
C SER A 214 -49.40 -18.85 1.22
N SER A 215 -48.16 -19.26 1.50
CA SER A 215 -47.77 -20.63 1.92
C SER A 215 -46.24 -20.70 2.11
N LYS A 216 -45.73 -20.98 3.31
CA LYS A 216 -45.55 -22.27 4.01
C LYS A 216 -44.31 -23.07 3.57
N VAL A 217 -43.30 -23.05 4.44
CA VAL A 217 -42.58 -24.20 5.06
C VAL A 217 -42.07 -25.32 4.14
N GLN A 218 -40.74 -25.52 4.10
CA GLN A 218 -40.13 -26.83 4.41
C GLN A 218 -38.61 -26.73 4.64
N THR A 219 -38.22 -27.00 5.88
CA THR A 219 -36.86 -27.36 6.32
C THR A 219 -36.61 -28.85 6.06
N LYS A 220 -35.43 -29.19 5.51
CA LYS A 220 -34.83 -30.53 5.63
C LYS A 220 -33.33 -30.41 5.95
N PRO A 221 -32.80 -31.23 6.87
CA PRO A 221 -31.39 -31.27 7.21
C PRO A 221 -30.61 -32.21 6.28
N LEU A 222 -29.41 -31.83 5.87
CA LEU A 222 -28.47 -32.75 5.22
C LEU A 222 -27.38 -33.19 6.18
N SER A 223 -27.15 -34.49 6.11
CA SER A 223 -26.37 -35.39 6.94
C SER A 223 -24.86 -35.16 6.89
N ASN A 224 -24.24 -35.34 8.07
CA ASN A 224 -22.82 -35.59 8.27
C ASN A 224 -22.35 -36.81 7.48
N SER A 225 -21.27 -36.68 6.71
CA SER A 225 -20.42 -37.81 6.34
C SER A 225 -18.96 -37.45 6.60
N ARG A 226 -18.37 -38.24 7.49
CA ARG A 226 -17.02 -38.10 8.07
C ARG A 226 -16.22 -39.26 7.50
N MET A 227 -15.25 -39.00 6.61
CA MET A 227 -14.23 -39.99 6.26
C MET A 227 -12.87 -39.30 6.11
N ALA A 228 -11.97 -39.71 6.99
CA ALA A 228 -10.54 -39.43 6.92
C ALA A 228 -9.85 -40.48 6.04
N PRO A 229 -8.78 -40.13 5.33
CA PRO A 229 -7.77 -41.10 4.92
C PRO A 229 -6.38 -40.79 5.49
N LYS A 230 -5.74 -41.86 5.97
CA LYS A 230 -4.34 -41.96 6.40
C LYS A 230 -3.39 -41.83 5.20
N PRO A 231 -2.21 -41.20 5.32
CA PRO A 231 -1.16 -41.34 4.32
C PRO A 231 -0.33 -42.61 4.55
N LYS A 232 -0.14 -43.40 3.49
CA LYS A 232 0.79 -44.53 3.43
C LYS A 232 2.13 -44.05 2.84
N THR A 233 3.18 -44.33 3.59
CA THR A 233 4.59 -44.31 3.23
C THR A 233 4.90 -45.27 2.08
N HIS A 234 5.55 -44.81 1.01
CA HIS A 234 6.30 -45.65 0.09
C HIS A 234 7.72 -45.11 -0.11
N GLN A 235 8.67 -45.89 0.43
CA GLN A 235 10.07 -45.88 0.05
C GLN A 235 10.22 -46.67 -1.25
N ILE A 236 10.95 -46.13 -2.23
CA ILE A 236 11.55 -46.94 -3.29
C ILE A 236 13.03 -46.54 -3.35
N GLN A 237 13.86 -47.48 -2.91
CA GLN A 237 15.27 -47.57 -3.23
C GLN A 237 15.44 -48.34 -4.55
N GLN A 238 16.66 -48.24 -5.09
CA GLN A 238 17.34 -49.10 -6.09
C GLN A 238 17.56 -48.41 -7.44
N LYS A 239 18.67 -48.60 -8.17
CA LYS A 239 20.02 -49.16 -7.93
C LYS A 239 20.76 -49.01 -9.28
N GLU A 240 22.06 -48.71 -9.21
CA GLU A 240 23.17 -48.93 -10.17
C GLU A 240 22.89 -49.35 -11.63
N LYS A 241 23.60 -48.74 -12.61
CA LYS A 241 24.73 -49.41 -13.32
C LYS A 241 25.37 -48.56 -14.43
N THR A 242 26.70 -48.65 -14.45
CA THR A 242 27.70 -48.14 -15.39
C THR A 242 27.91 -49.08 -16.60
N LYS A 243 28.11 -48.55 -17.83
CA LYS A 243 29.27 -48.86 -18.73
C LYS A 243 29.17 -48.16 -20.12
N PRO A 244 30.30 -48.04 -20.87
CA PRO A 244 30.53 -47.03 -21.92
C PRO A 244 30.53 -47.55 -23.39
N GLN A 245 30.52 -46.58 -24.32
CA GLN A 245 31.04 -46.54 -25.71
C GLN A 245 30.45 -47.49 -26.78
N PRO A 246 30.38 -47.10 -28.08
CA PRO A 246 31.56 -46.81 -28.91
C PRO A 246 31.48 -45.60 -29.88
N GLU A 247 32.68 -45.20 -30.28
CA GLU A 247 33.12 -44.29 -31.34
C GLU A 247 32.75 -44.80 -32.75
N PRO A 248 32.38 -43.90 -33.70
CA PRO A 248 32.49 -44.22 -35.12
C PRO A 248 33.44 -43.30 -35.90
N GLU A 249 34.00 -43.92 -36.93
CA GLU A 249 35.09 -43.59 -37.86
C GLU A 249 34.92 -42.30 -38.69
N PRO A 250 36.02 -41.79 -39.30
CA PRO A 250 36.02 -40.57 -40.10
C PRO A 250 35.51 -40.80 -41.53
N ILE A 251 34.58 -39.96 -41.98
CA ILE A 251 34.07 -39.89 -43.35
C ILE A 251 34.94 -38.90 -44.14
N GLU A 252 35.64 -39.41 -45.15
CA GLU A 252 36.34 -38.64 -46.18
C GLU A 252 35.29 -37.98 -47.10
N ILE A 253 35.25 -36.65 -47.14
CA ILE A 253 34.38 -35.87 -48.03
C ILE A 253 35.28 -35.12 -49.02
N GLU A 254 35.04 -35.38 -50.32
CA GLU A 254 35.69 -34.73 -51.45
C GLU A 254 35.44 -33.20 -51.47
N PRO A 255 36.46 -32.38 -51.82
CA PRO A 255 36.31 -30.94 -51.88
C PRO A 255 35.51 -30.51 -53.12
N THR A 256 34.33 -29.92 -52.88
CA THR A 256 33.54 -29.21 -53.89
C THR A 256 34.06 -27.76 -54.00
N PRO A 257 34.28 -27.20 -55.19
CA PRO A 257 34.83 -25.85 -55.35
C PRO A 257 33.86 -24.78 -54.85
N GLU A 258 34.31 -24.09 -53.80
CA GLU A 258 33.68 -22.98 -53.10
C GLU A 258 33.67 -21.73 -53.99
N VAL A 259 32.48 -21.27 -54.35
CA VAL A 259 32.26 -19.96 -54.98
C VAL A 259 32.19 -18.94 -53.84
N GLU A 260 33.33 -18.29 -53.58
CA GLU A 260 33.44 -17.19 -52.61
C GLU A 260 32.67 -15.95 -53.13
N GLU A 261 31.42 -15.79 -52.70
CA GLU A 261 30.80 -14.47 -52.70
C GLU A 261 31.36 -13.67 -51.52
N PRO A 262 31.78 -12.40 -51.73
CA PRO A 262 32.32 -11.57 -50.67
C PRO A 262 31.22 -11.24 -49.66
N VAL A 263 31.22 -11.97 -48.53
CA VAL A 263 30.46 -11.64 -47.34
C VAL A 263 30.94 -10.28 -46.86
N LYS A 264 30.17 -9.24 -47.17
CA LYS A 264 30.31 -7.91 -46.56
C LYS A 264 30.17 -8.10 -45.06
N GLN A 265 31.30 -8.10 -44.36
CA GLN A 265 31.35 -7.88 -42.93
C GLN A 265 30.80 -6.47 -42.70
N GLU A 266 29.49 -6.38 -42.43
CA GLU A 266 28.91 -5.20 -41.81
C GLU A 266 29.66 -5.01 -40.49
N GLU A 267 30.58 -4.04 -40.48
CA GLU A 267 31.22 -3.54 -39.28
C GLU A 267 30.10 -3.18 -38.30
N SER A 268 29.93 -4.04 -37.31
CA SER A 268 28.96 -3.86 -36.25
C SER A 268 29.34 -2.60 -35.50
N GLU A 269 28.58 -1.53 -35.72
CA GLU A 269 28.59 -0.37 -34.83
C GLU A 269 28.51 -0.92 -33.40
N ILE A 270 29.57 -0.70 -32.63
CA ILE A 270 29.68 -1.20 -31.26
C ILE A 270 28.53 -0.55 -30.48
N GLU A 271 27.46 -1.31 -30.26
CA GLU A 271 26.28 -0.84 -29.55
C GLU A 271 26.70 -0.41 -28.15
N LYS A 272 26.62 0.89 -27.86
CA LYS A 272 27.01 1.44 -26.57
C LYS A 272 26.07 0.91 -25.48
N VAL A 273 26.61 0.13 -24.55
CA VAL A 273 25.88 -0.37 -23.38
C VAL A 273 25.48 0.81 -22.50
N ALA A 274 24.18 1.00 -22.30
CA ALA A 274 23.61 2.07 -21.48
C ALA A 274 23.54 1.70 -20.00
N PHE A 275 23.24 0.43 -19.71
CA PHE A 275 23.14 -0.10 -18.35
C PHE A 275 23.38 -1.60 -18.34
N SER A 276 24.08 -2.13 -17.32
CA SER A 276 24.33 -3.56 -17.17
C SER A 276 24.38 -3.97 -15.70
N GLY A 277 24.26 -5.27 -15.46
CA GLY A 277 24.35 -5.85 -14.12
C GLY A 277 23.84 -7.28 -14.06
N GLU A 278 23.48 -7.74 -12.86
CA GLU A 278 22.86 -9.05 -12.64
C GLU A 278 21.42 -8.92 -12.17
N LEU A 279 20.55 -9.80 -12.66
CA LEU A 279 19.15 -9.86 -12.23
C LEU A 279 18.64 -11.31 -12.33
N THR A 280 17.46 -11.57 -11.77
CA THR A 280 16.80 -12.87 -11.93
C THR A 280 15.64 -12.73 -12.90
N VAL A 281 15.56 -13.58 -13.92
CA VAL A 281 14.53 -13.53 -14.96
C VAL A 281 13.79 -14.84 -15.07
N LEU A 282 12.52 -14.73 -15.44
CA LEU A 282 11.69 -15.81 -15.97
C LEU A 282 11.38 -15.47 -17.42
N THR A 283 11.96 -16.24 -18.34
CA THR A 283 11.70 -16.13 -19.78
C THR A 283 10.57 -17.07 -20.19
N GLU A 284 9.92 -16.81 -21.32
CA GLU A 284 8.85 -17.68 -21.83
C GLU A 284 9.33 -19.14 -22.04
N ASP A 285 10.56 -19.30 -22.52
CA ASP A 285 11.18 -20.60 -22.77
C ASP A 285 11.57 -21.34 -21.47
N SER A 286 11.62 -20.65 -20.33
CA SER A 286 12.09 -21.20 -19.06
C SER A 286 11.09 -20.93 -17.94
N ARG A 287 10.43 -21.99 -17.47
CA ARG A 287 9.58 -21.94 -16.26
C ARG A 287 10.34 -21.80 -14.94
N LEU A 288 11.65 -21.63 -14.99
CA LEU A 288 12.51 -21.48 -13.83
C LEU A 288 13.13 -20.09 -13.83
N TRP A 289 13.06 -19.43 -12.67
CA TRP A 289 13.81 -18.22 -12.38
C TRP A 289 15.30 -18.50 -12.48
N ARG A 290 16.02 -17.74 -13.31
CA ARG A 290 17.46 -17.87 -13.50
C ARG A 290 18.15 -16.53 -13.28
N ARG A 291 19.25 -16.54 -12.54
CA ARG A 291 20.13 -15.37 -12.43
C ARG A 291 20.91 -15.23 -13.75
N ARG A 292 20.86 -14.05 -14.34
CA ARG A 292 21.49 -13.71 -15.63
C ARG A 292 22.23 -12.40 -15.49
N TYR A 293 23.37 -12.30 -16.18
CA TYR A 293 23.95 -11.01 -16.47
C TYR A 293 23.16 -10.38 -17.62
N PHE A 294 22.98 -9.07 -17.58
CA PHE A 294 22.20 -8.38 -18.61
C PHE A 294 22.92 -7.12 -19.08
N GLU A 295 22.60 -6.73 -20.32
CA GLU A 295 23.02 -5.47 -20.91
C GLU A 295 21.84 -4.82 -21.62
N ILE A 296 21.61 -3.55 -21.34
CA ILE A 296 20.65 -2.70 -22.05
C ILE A 296 21.46 -1.84 -23.00
N THR A 297 21.35 -2.10 -24.29
CA THR A 297 21.91 -1.24 -25.34
C THR A 297 20.91 -0.17 -25.73
N ASN A 298 21.19 0.58 -26.80
CA ASN A 298 20.26 1.52 -27.40
C ASN A 298 19.08 0.84 -28.11
N LYS A 299 19.20 -0.43 -28.51
CA LYS A 299 18.16 -1.13 -29.28
C LYS A 299 17.68 -2.42 -28.63
N ARG A 300 18.50 -3.04 -27.79
CA ARG A 300 18.27 -4.39 -27.29
C ARG A 300 18.47 -4.52 -25.80
N PHE A 301 17.71 -5.43 -25.20
CA PHE A 301 17.93 -5.94 -23.86
C PHE A 301 18.43 -7.37 -23.96
N LEU A 302 19.72 -7.53 -23.69
CA LEU A 302 20.48 -8.75 -23.86
C LEU A 302 20.60 -9.46 -22.51
N LEU A 303 20.34 -10.77 -22.50
CA LEU A 303 20.52 -11.62 -21.33
C LEU A 303 21.60 -12.64 -21.61
N PHE A 304 22.63 -12.66 -20.78
CA PHE A 304 23.76 -13.58 -20.86
C PHE A 304 23.69 -14.62 -19.75
N PRO A 305 24.16 -15.85 -19.98
CA PRO A 305 24.22 -16.86 -18.93
C PRO A 305 25.04 -16.41 -17.72
N GLU A 306 26.15 -15.71 -17.98
CA GLU A 306 27.16 -15.26 -17.02
C GLU A 306 27.77 -13.95 -17.51
N TRP A 307 28.49 -13.23 -16.65
CA TRP A 307 29.07 -11.91 -16.97
C TRP A 307 30.18 -11.93 -18.03
N GLN A 308 30.85 -13.07 -18.23
CA GLN A 308 31.87 -13.26 -19.28
C GLN A 308 31.29 -13.87 -20.56
N GLY A 309 29.98 -14.07 -20.63
CA GLY A 309 29.33 -14.65 -21.79
C GLY A 309 29.47 -13.74 -23.01
N THR A 310 30.04 -14.25 -24.09
CA THR A 310 30.14 -13.51 -25.37
C THR A 310 28.85 -13.58 -26.18
N THR A 311 28.03 -14.60 -25.94
CA THR A 311 26.79 -14.85 -26.69
C THR A 311 25.57 -14.69 -25.79
N PRO A 312 24.61 -13.81 -26.13
CA PRO A 312 23.39 -13.66 -25.36
C PRO A 312 22.52 -14.92 -25.52
N CYS A 313 21.94 -15.39 -24.41
CA CYS A 313 20.97 -16.49 -24.41
C CYS A 313 19.54 -16.03 -24.72
N SER A 314 19.25 -14.75 -24.57
CA SER A 314 17.98 -14.15 -24.98
C SER A 314 18.21 -12.70 -25.38
N VAL A 315 17.48 -12.26 -26.41
CA VAL A 315 17.57 -10.92 -26.97
C VAL A 315 16.16 -10.37 -27.07
N PHE A 316 15.92 -9.22 -26.44
CA PHE A 316 14.65 -8.52 -26.46
C PHE A 316 14.81 -7.19 -27.18
N ASP A 317 14.05 -6.96 -28.27
CA ASP A 317 14.10 -5.70 -29.00
C ASP A 317 13.33 -4.60 -28.24
N LEU A 318 14.05 -3.54 -27.84
CA LEU A 318 13.52 -2.44 -27.04
C LEU A 318 12.56 -1.53 -27.83
N ASP A 319 12.69 -1.52 -29.16
CA ASP A 319 11.82 -0.81 -30.09
C ASP A 319 10.37 -1.26 -29.98
N ARG A 320 10.17 -2.48 -29.47
CA ARG A 320 8.90 -3.19 -29.44
C ARG A 320 8.29 -3.31 -28.06
N ILE A 321 8.88 -2.66 -27.05
CA ILE A 321 8.31 -2.63 -25.71
C ILE A 321 6.97 -1.92 -25.77
N THR A 322 5.90 -2.68 -25.53
CA THR A 322 4.53 -2.17 -25.45
C THR A 322 4.20 -1.74 -24.04
N GLN A 323 4.75 -2.44 -23.04
CA GLN A 323 4.40 -2.21 -21.64
C GLN A 323 5.52 -2.62 -20.69
N CYS A 324 5.69 -1.85 -19.61
CA CYS A 324 6.51 -2.22 -18.46
C CYS A 324 5.67 -2.00 -17.20
N THR A 325 5.31 -3.07 -16.49
CA THR A 325 4.43 -2.99 -15.31
C THR A 325 5.12 -3.52 -14.06
N THR A 326 4.92 -2.82 -12.94
CA THR A 326 5.30 -3.31 -11.62
C THR A 326 4.12 -4.04 -11.00
N ASP A 327 3.83 -5.26 -11.44
CA ASP A 327 2.77 -6.07 -10.83
C ASP A 327 3.34 -7.00 -9.74
N PHE A 328 3.82 -6.37 -8.67
CA PHE A 328 4.27 -7.10 -7.49
C PHE A 328 3.10 -7.73 -6.74
N GLU A 329 1.87 -7.22 -6.93
CA GLU A 329 0.68 -7.65 -6.18
C GLU A 329 0.25 -9.06 -6.57
N GLU A 330 0.26 -9.38 -7.86
CA GLU A 330 -0.11 -10.71 -8.34
C GLU A 330 0.98 -11.75 -8.05
N ARG A 331 2.25 -11.34 -8.10
CA ARG A 331 3.40 -12.28 -8.01
C ARG A 331 3.93 -12.50 -6.61
N LEU A 332 3.58 -11.65 -5.66
CA LEU A 332 4.12 -11.67 -4.29
C LEU A 332 5.66 -11.63 -4.22
N MET A 333 6.32 -11.21 -5.31
CA MET A 333 7.76 -11.07 -5.39
C MET A 333 8.12 -9.58 -5.34
N PRO A 334 8.77 -9.11 -4.27
CA PRO A 334 9.17 -7.71 -4.17
C PRO A 334 10.14 -7.37 -5.30
N TYR A 335 10.09 -6.14 -5.80
CA TYR A 335 11.01 -5.65 -6.85
C TYR A 335 10.95 -6.44 -8.16
N SER A 336 9.84 -7.18 -8.37
CA SER A 336 9.55 -7.79 -9.65
C SER A 336 8.76 -6.85 -10.55
N PHE A 337 8.99 -6.96 -11.85
CA PHE A 337 8.27 -6.25 -12.88
C PHE A 337 8.16 -7.11 -14.14
N GLU A 338 7.21 -6.80 -14.99
CA GLU A 338 7.03 -7.40 -16.30
C GLU A 338 7.45 -6.42 -17.40
N VAL A 339 8.14 -6.95 -18.40
CA VAL A 339 8.43 -6.25 -19.66
C VAL A 339 7.72 -7.02 -20.77
N CYS A 340 6.76 -6.37 -21.42
CA CYS A 340 6.05 -6.90 -22.57
C CYS A 340 6.63 -6.26 -23.84
N ALA A 341 7.11 -7.07 -24.77
CA ALA A 341 7.57 -6.62 -26.08
C ALA A 341 6.98 -7.53 -27.16
N ASP A 342 6.17 -6.96 -28.06
CA ASP A 342 5.30 -7.72 -28.99
C ASP A 342 4.52 -8.86 -28.30
N ASN A 343 4.95 -10.10 -28.55
CA ASN A 343 4.38 -11.36 -28.08
C ASN A 343 5.27 -12.03 -27.02
N GLN A 344 6.36 -11.38 -26.61
CA GLN A 344 7.26 -11.89 -25.59
C GLN A 344 6.99 -11.19 -24.27
N VAL A 345 6.90 -12.00 -23.21
CA VAL A 345 6.75 -11.53 -21.84
C VAL A 345 7.98 -11.94 -21.05
N LEU A 346 8.65 -10.96 -20.47
CA LEU A 346 9.80 -11.16 -19.60
C LEU A 346 9.44 -10.73 -18.18
N GLN A 347 9.47 -11.67 -17.24
CA GLN A 347 9.34 -11.34 -15.82
C GLN A 347 10.73 -11.17 -15.23
N VAL A 348 10.96 -10.02 -14.61
CA VAL A 348 12.24 -9.63 -14.04
C VAL A 348 12.09 -9.49 -12.54
N TYR A 349 13.09 -9.92 -11.79
CA TYR A 349 13.27 -9.70 -10.36
C TYR A 349 14.63 -9.09 -10.10
N ALA A 350 14.64 -7.93 -9.44
CA ALA A 350 15.85 -7.22 -9.03
C ALA A 350 16.15 -7.42 -7.54
N ASP A 351 17.42 -7.37 -7.18
CA ASP A 351 17.86 -7.60 -5.80
C ASP A 351 17.37 -6.52 -4.82
N ASN A 352 17.11 -5.29 -5.30
CA ASN A 352 16.58 -4.20 -4.49
C ASN A 352 15.72 -3.23 -5.33
N ASN A 353 14.90 -2.43 -4.64
CA ASN A 353 13.98 -1.48 -5.27
C ASN A 353 14.69 -0.42 -6.11
N GLU A 354 15.79 0.14 -5.61
CA GLU A 354 16.53 1.19 -6.31
C GLU A 354 17.06 0.67 -7.66
N PHE A 355 17.55 -0.57 -7.67
CA PHE A 355 18.03 -1.24 -8.86
C PHE A 355 16.88 -1.56 -9.84
N ALA A 356 15.73 -2.05 -9.35
CA ALA A 356 14.54 -2.26 -10.17
C ALA A 356 14.11 -0.96 -10.88
N VAL A 357 14.03 0.15 -10.14
CA VAL A 357 13.66 1.47 -10.66
C VAL A 357 14.67 1.95 -11.70
N LYS A 358 15.98 1.74 -11.49
CA LYS A 358 17.02 2.08 -12.47
C LYS A 358 16.89 1.27 -13.77
N ILE A 359 16.63 -0.04 -13.66
CA ILE A 359 16.43 -0.90 -14.83
C ILE A 359 15.21 -0.44 -15.63
N MET A 360 14.06 -0.26 -14.96
CA MET A 360 12.84 0.20 -15.64
C MET A 360 13.01 1.57 -16.28
N ALA A 361 13.67 2.51 -15.59
CA ALA A 361 13.96 3.83 -16.14
C ALA A 361 14.86 3.75 -17.38
N ALA A 362 15.86 2.85 -17.39
CA ALA A 362 16.70 2.61 -18.55
C ALA A 362 15.90 2.03 -19.71
N LEU A 363 15.07 1.00 -19.48
CA LEU A 363 14.21 0.39 -20.51
C LEU A 363 13.24 1.41 -21.14
N ILE A 364 12.55 2.20 -20.31
CA ILE A 364 11.60 3.23 -20.78
C ILE A 364 12.33 4.34 -21.55
N LYS A 365 13.48 4.79 -21.04
CA LYS A 365 14.28 5.82 -21.71
C LYS A 365 14.75 5.36 -23.08
N THR A 366 15.23 4.13 -23.19
CA THR A 366 15.70 3.58 -24.46
C THR A 366 14.56 3.39 -25.45
N SER A 367 13.44 2.79 -25.03
CA SER A 367 12.25 2.60 -25.89
C SER A 367 11.73 3.93 -26.46
N ARG A 368 11.73 5.01 -25.68
CA ARG A 368 11.30 6.35 -26.14
C ARG A 368 12.24 6.98 -27.16
N ASN A 369 13.54 6.73 -27.05
CA ASN A 369 14.49 7.28 -28.00
C ASN A 369 14.31 6.68 -29.40
N ASN A 370 13.81 5.44 -29.47
CA ASN A 370 13.64 4.73 -30.72
C ASN A 370 12.28 5.01 -31.38
N SER A 371 11.24 5.31 -30.59
CA SER A 371 9.93 5.73 -31.13
C SER A 371 9.91 7.16 -31.69
N GLY A 372 10.96 7.96 -31.44
CA GLY A 372 11.13 9.32 -31.98
C GLY A 372 11.57 9.40 -33.45
N LEU A 373 11.59 8.28 -34.17
CA LEU A 373 11.84 8.17 -35.61
C LEU A 373 10.54 7.79 -36.35
N ALA A 374 9.54 8.66 -36.28
CA ALA A 374 8.41 8.73 -37.21
C ALA A 374 7.77 10.12 -37.17
#